data_AF-A0A836RI85-F1
#
_entry.id   AF-A0A836RI85-F1
#
_cell.length_a   1.000
_cell.length_b   1.000
_cell.length_c   1.000
_cell.angle_alpha   90.00
_cell.angle_beta   90.00
_cell.angle_gamma   90.00
#
_symmetry.space_group_name_H-M   'P 1'
#
loop_
_entity.id
_entity.type
_entity.pdbx_description
1 polymer ?
#
loop_
_entity_poly.entity_id
_entity_poly.type
_entity_poly.pdbx_seq_one_letter_code
_entity_poly.pdbx_strand_id
1 'polypeptide(L)'
;MGSNMLRLNVEELRRRIERLDAFRTAGRLHKVGELLACRLRTALGNLCRVRKESGDVMLAEVVAVDSDTASLFPYDRCGQLHTGMLVVDTGCPLRVPVGRGLLGRVLDGLGRPLDGRGPIVQCRWSQLSLAAPDPLTRPPITAPFVTGIRAIDGLITVGRGQRVGLFSGSGVGKSTLLGEIARHADSDLTIEPTSDEKESFVMLPSAGFARRDKWALMPHSTLGRSASLA
;
A
#
# COMPACT_ATOMS: atom_id res chain seq x y z
N MET A 1 10.44 -4.58 -45.06
CA MET A 1 11.08 -5.46 -44.08
C MET A 1 11.94 -4.60 -43.16
N GLY A 2 11.36 -4.06 -42.09
CA GLY A 2 12.06 -3.20 -41.12
C GLY A 2 12.15 -3.92 -39.79
N SER A 3 13.32 -4.46 -39.48
CA SER A 3 13.63 -5.14 -38.22
C SER A 3 13.54 -4.13 -37.07
N ASN A 4 12.44 -4.16 -36.32
CA ASN A 4 12.26 -3.38 -35.11
C ASN A 4 13.07 -4.04 -33.98
N MET A 5 14.38 -3.84 -34.02
CA MET A 5 15.32 -4.43 -33.07
C MET A 5 15.16 -3.73 -31.72
N LEU A 6 14.58 -4.44 -30.76
CA LEU A 6 14.44 -4.02 -29.36
C LEU A 6 15.78 -3.46 -28.86
N ARG A 7 15.88 -2.12 -28.68
CA ARG A 7 17.03 -1.48 -28.02
C ARG A 7 16.99 -1.84 -26.53
N LEU A 8 17.53 -3.02 -26.19
CA LEU A 8 17.75 -3.44 -24.81
C LEU A 8 18.87 -2.60 -24.21
N ASN A 9 18.57 -1.84 -23.15
CA ASN A 9 19.58 -1.12 -22.39
C ASN A 9 20.35 -2.13 -21.50
N VAL A 10 21.45 -2.65 -22.04
CA VAL A 10 22.27 -3.70 -21.41
C VAL A 10 22.79 -3.26 -20.05
N GLU A 11 23.13 -1.98 -19.88
CA GLU A 11 23.68 -1.44 -18.63
C GLU A 11 22.62 -1.36 -17.51
N GLU A 12 21.39 -1.01 -17.87
CA GLU A 12 20.24 -1.06 -16.97
C GLU A 12 19.95 -2.51 -16.52
N LEU A 13 19.96 -3.44 -17.48
CA LEU A 13 19.71 -4.86 -17.20
C LEU A 13 20.81 -5.48 -16.35
N ARG A 14 22.08 -5.14 -16.61
CA ARG A 14 23.22 -5.59 -15.82
C ARG A 14 23.14 -5.10 -14.38
N ARG A 15 22.87 -3.81 -14.17
CA ARG A 15 22.63 -3.26 -12.81
C ARG A 15 21.44 -3.91 -12.10
N ARG A 16 20.40 -4.29 -12.85
CA ARG A 16 19.27 -5.04 -12.27
C ARG A 16 19.69 -6.46 -11.89
N ILE A 17 20.44 -7.16 -12.74
CA ILE A 17 20.92 -8.52 -12.48
C ILE A 17 21.88 -8.55 -11.28
N GLU A 18 22.81 -7.60 -11.18
CA GLU A 18 23.76 -7.50 -10.07
C GLU A 18 23.06 -7.21 -8.72
N ARG A 19 21.84 -6.65 -8.75
CA ARG A 19 21.00 -6.40 -7.57
C ARG A 19 19.97 -7.50 -7.32
N LEU A 20 19.91 -8.54 -8.15
CA LEU A 20 19.02 -9.67 -7.87
C LEU A 20 19.62 -10.50 -6.75
N ASP A 21 18.84 -10.75 -5.71
CA ASP A 21 19.12 -11.85 -4.79
C ASP A 21 19.05 -13.16 -5.57
N ALA A 22 20.23 -13.66 -5.95
CA ALA A 22 20.39 -14.88 -6.75
C ALA A 22 19.91 -16.13 -5.99
N PHE A 23 19.77 -16.04 -4.67
CA PHE A 23 19.31 -17.10 -3.80
C PHE A 23 18.00 -16.71 -3.13
N ARG A 24 17.06 -17.65 -3.06
CA ARG A 24 15.83 -17.48 -2.29
C ARG A 24 15.86 -18.41 -1.10
N THR A 25 15.63 -17.88 0.09
CA THR A 25 15.47 -18.70 1.28
C THR A 25 14.10 -19.37 1.22
N ALA A 26 14.07 -20.69 1.33
CA ALA A 26 12.85 -21.47 1.29
C ALA A 26 12.80 -22.49 2.43
N GLY A 27 11.58 -22.75 2.87
CA GLY A 27 11.26 -23.68 3.95
C GLY A 27 10.00 -24.46 3.64
N ARG A 28 9.58 -25.32 4.56
CA ARG A 28 8.30 -26.03 4.46
C ARG A 28 7.46 -25.82 5.71
N LEU A 29 6.15 -25.72 5.52
CA LEU A 29 5.20 -25.69 6.62
C LEU A 29 5.30 -27.00 7.42
N HIS A 30 5.39 -26.92 8.74
CA HIS A 30 5.27 -28.07 9.63
C HIS A 30 4.09 -27.93 10.61
N LYS A 31 3.44 -26.76 10.65
CA LYS A 31 2.20 -26.52 11.39
C LYS A 31 1.25 -25.66 10.56
N VAL A 32 -0.03 -26.00 10.57
CA VAL A 32 -1.12 -25.25 9.95
C VAL A 32 -2.22 -25.06 11.00
N GLY A 33 -2.64 -23.82 11.18
CA GLY A 33 -3.69 -23.37 12.08
C GLY A 33 -4.03 -21.91 11.75
N GLU A 34 -4.48 -21.14 12.73
CA GLU A 34 -4.61 -19.68 12.57
C GLU A 34 -3.26 -19.03 12.28
N LEU A 35 -2.22 -19.49 12.97
CA LEU A 35 -0.83 -19.22 12.65
C LEU A 35 -0.21 -20.45 11.98
N LEU A 36 0.59 -20.18 10.94
CA LEU A 36 1.38 -21.20 10.26
C LEU A 36 2.78 -21.24 10.88
N ALA A 37 3.45 -22.39 10.85
CA ALA A 37 4.86 -22.46 11.22
C ALA A 37 5.67 -23.20 10.15
N CYS A 38 6.86 -22.69 9.85
CA CYS A 38 7.80 -23.29 8.92
C CYS A 38 9.22 -23.26 9.47
N ARG A 39 10.04 -24.24 9.06
CA ARG A 39 11.49 -24.15 9.26
C ARG A 39 12.06 -23.25 8.18
N LEU A 40 12.39 -22.02 8.54
CA LEU A 40 12.84 -20.96 7.64
C LEU A 40 13.58 -19.90 8.45
N ARG A 41 14.84 -19.63 8.11
CA ARG A 41 15.58 -18.49 8.66
C ARG A 41 15.17 -17.22 7.92
N THR A 42 14.41 -16.35 8.59
CA THR A 42 13.89 -15.10 8.02
C THR A 42 13.80 -14.04 9.11
N ALA A 43 13.50 -12.80 8.73
CA ALA A 43 13.36 -11.68 9.66
C ALA A 43 11.90 -11.43 10.04
N LEU A 44 11.69 -10.89 11.24
CA LEU A 44 10.38 -10.42 11.68
C LEU A 44 9.83 -9.37 10.71
N GLY A 45 8.55 -9.46 10.37
CA GLY A 45 7.87 -8.56 9.42
C GLY A 45 8.16 -8.85 7.95
N ASN A 46 9.04 -9.80 7.61
CA ASN A 46 9.22 -10.20 6.22
C ASN A 46 7.95 -10.84 5.67
N LEU A 47 7.71 -10.61 4.38
CA LEU A 47 6.65 -11.23 3.63
C LEU A 47 7.11 -12.58 3.08
N CYS A 48 6.32 -13.62 3.30
CA CYS A 48 6.51 -14.96 2.79
C CYS A 48 5.43 -15.31 1.75
N ARG A 49 5.82 -16.12 0.77
CA ARG A 49 4.93 -16.70 -0.24
C ARG A 49 4.75 -18.18 0.04
N VAL A 50 3.53 -18.58 0.38
CA VAL A 50 3.14 -19.99 0.52
C VAL A 50 2.58 -20.46 -0.82
N ARG A 51 3.20 -21.48 -1.42
CA ARG A 51 2.70 -22.09 -2.66
C ARG A 51 1.67 -23.14 -2.31
N LYS A 52 0.44 -22.95 -2.80
CA LYS A 52 -0.64 -23.94 -2.73
C LYS A 52 -0.46 -24.99 -3.83
N GLU A 53 -1.05 -26.16 -3.64
CA GLU A 53 -1.06 -27.21 -4.67
C GLU A 53 -1.80 -26.80 -5.94
N SER A 54 -2.80 -25.91 -5.82
CA SER A 54 -3.52 -25.32 -6.97
C SER A 54 -2.62 -24.49 -7.90
N GLY A 55 -1.39 -24.17 -7.48
CA GLY A 55 -0.50 -23.24 -8.17
C GLY A 55 -0.62 -21.79 -7.68
N ASP A 56 -1.67 -21.48 -6.91
CA ASP A 56 -1.86 -20.16 -6.32
C ASP A 56 -0.81 -19.86 -5.25
N VAL A 57 -0.50 -18.58 -5.09
CA VAL A 57 0.40 -18.08 -4.05
C VAL A 57 -0.40 -17.30 -3.03
N MET A 58 -0.24 -17.69 -1.77
CA MET A 58 -0.77 -16.95 -0.63
C MET A 58 0.34 -16.15 0.03
N LEU A 59 0.02 -14.92 0.43
CA LEU A 59 0.93 -14.07 1.19
C LEU A 59 0.73 -14.29 2.69
N ALA A 60 1.85 -14.34 3.42
CA ALA A 60 1.85 -14.40 4.88
C ALA A 60 2.99 -13.57 5.44
N GLU A 61 2.79 -12.91 6.57
CA GLU A 61 3.81 -12.10 7.25
C GLU A 61 4.45 -12.90 8.40
N VAL A 62 5.77 -12.76 8.56
CA VAL A 62 6.49 -13.33 9.70
C VAL A 62 6.15 -12.53 10.96
N VAL A 63 5.41 -13.14 11.89
CA VAL A 63 4.99 -12.50 13.14
C VAL A 63 5.80 -12.96 14.36
N ALA A 64 6.53 -14.06 14.25
CA ALA A 64 7.53 -14.47 15.23
C ALA A 64 8.64 -15.28 14.58
N VAL A 65 9.85 -15.17 15.12
CA VAL A 65 11.01 -15.97 14.74
C VAL A 65 11.57 -16.59 16.00
N ASP A 66 11.73 -17.92 15.99
CA ASP A 66 12.39 -18.68 17.04
C ASP A 66 13.39 -19.64 16.41
N SER A 67 14.68 -19.37 16.65
CA SER A 67 15.77 -20.23 16.20
C SER A 67 15.78 -20.48 14.68
N ASP A 68 15.35 -21.66 14.24
CA ASP A 68 15.25 -22.05 12.82
C ASP A 68 13.81 -22.05 12.29
N THR A 69 12.86 -21.62 13.12
CA THR A 69 11.42 -21.67 12.87
C THR A 69 10.82 -20.27 12.83
N ALA A 70 9.93 -20.04 11.87
CA ALA A 70 9.17 -18.81 11.73
C ALA A 70 7.67 -19.09 11.82
N SER A 71 6.98 -18.29 12.63
CA SER A 71 5.51 -18.26 12.68
C SER A 71 5.00 -17.20 11.72
N LEU A 72 4.03 -17.57 10.89
CA LEU A 72 3.49 -16.73 9.83
C LEU A 72 2.01 -16.46 10.05
N PHE A 73 1.60 -15.21 9.86
CA PHE A 73 0.20 -14.79 9.80
C PHE A 73 -0.23 -14.66 8.32
N PRO A 74 -1.17 -15.48 7.83
CA PRO A 74 -1.63 -15.42 6.46
C PRO A 74 -2.59 -14.23 6.23
N TYR A 75 -2.39 -13.49 5.14
CA TYR A 75 -3.28 -12.36 4.79
C TYR A 75 -4.55 -12.78 4.05
N ASP A 76 -4.46 -13.84 3.25
CA ASP A 76 -5.62 -14.40 2.57
C ASP A 76 -6.19 -15.55 3.42
N ARG A 77 -7.48 -15.88 3.21
CA ARG A 77 -8.09 -17.02 3.90
C ARG A 77 -7.25 -18.29 3.69
N CYS A 78 -6.99 -18.97 4.80
CA CYS A 78 -6.41 -20.31 4.84
C CYS A 78 -7.38 -21.28 4.14
N GLY A 79 -7.24 -21.46 2.83
CA GLY A 79 -7.92 -22.51 2.10
C GLY A 79 -7.37 -23.89 2.48
N GLN A 80 -7.24 -24.79 1.50
CA GLN A 80 -6.62 -26.09 1.71
C GLN A 80 -5.10 -25.95 1.93
N LEU A 81 -4.69 -25.64 3.15
CA LEU A 81 -3.30 -25.63 3.59
C LEU A 81 -2.98 -26.94 4.31
N HIS A 82 -1.79 -27.48 4.08
CA HIS A 82 -1.27 -28.64 4.80
C HIS A 82 0.23 -28.51 5.05
N THR A 83 0.75 -29.37 5.93
CA THR A 83 2.18 -29.44 6.19
C THR A 83 2.93 -29.95 4.96
N GLY A 84 4.18 -29.53 4.81
CA GLY A 84 5.03 -29.84 3.66
C GLY A 84 4.95 -28.82 2.52
N MET A 85 3.96 -27.92 2.51
CA MET A 85 3.86 -26.84 1.51
C MET A 85 5.09 -25.94 1.52
N LEU A 86 5.52 -25.51 0.33
CA LEU A 86 6.70 -24.66 0.16
C LEU A 86 6.41 -23.23 0.60
N VAL A 87 7.26 -22.70 1.45
CA VAL A 87 7.29 -21.29 1.87
C VAL A 87 8.55 -20.66 1.32
N VAL A 88 8.42 -19.52 0.65
CA VAL A 88 9.55 -18.77 0.10
C VAL A 88 9.58 -17.38 0.72
N ASP A 89 10.69 -17.02 1.35
CA ASP A 89 10.92 -15.67 1.86
C ASP A 89 11.10 -14.70 0.68
N THR A 90 10.46 -13.54 0.76
CA THR A 90 10.67 -12.45 -0.21
C THR A 90 11.84 -11.54 0.17
N GLY A 91 12.40 -11.69 1.37
CA GLY A 91 13.54 -10.92 1.88
C GLY A 91 13.18 -9.49 2.30
N CYS A 92 11.92 -9.09 2.18
CA CYS A 92 11.48 -7.76 2.55
C CYS A 92 10.08 -7.76 3.16
N PRO A 93 9.73 -6.73 3.95
CA PRO A 93 8.37 -6.53 4.42
C PRO A 93 7.37 -6.29 3.30
N LEU A 94 6.07 -6.32 3.62
CA LEU A 94 5.01 -5.99 2.68
C LEU A 94 5.25 -4.61 2.05
N ARG A 95 5.21 -4.59 0.72
CA ARG A 95 5.31 -3.38 -0.09
C ARG A 95 4.02 -3.19 -0.86
N VAL A 96 3.60 -1.95 -0.99
CA VAL A 96 2.43 -1.54 -1.76
C VAL A 96 2.82 -0.60 -2.90
N PRO A 97 2.07 -0.59 -4.01
CA PRO A 97 2.30 0.38 -5.06
C PRO A 97 1.96 1.79 -4.55
N VAL A 98 2.78 2.77 -4.90
CA VAL A 98 2.54 4.19 -4.67
C VAL A 98 2.85 4.97 -5.94
N GLY A 99 1.95 5.88 -6.33
CA GLY A 99 2.14 6.70 -7.53
C GLY A 99 0.82 7.07 -8.21
N ARG A 100 0.94 7.77 -9.34
CA ARG A 100 -0.20 8.27 -10.10
C ARG A 100 -1.07 7.17 -10.71
N GLY A 101 -0.50 5.99 -10.96
CA GLY A 101 -1.24 4.84 -11.48
C GLY A 101 -2.36 4.33 -10.58
N LEU A 102 -2.43 4.79 -9.34
CA LEU A 102 -3.49 4.47 -8.38
C LEU A 102 -4.72 5.36 -8.50
N LEU A 103 -4.62 6.52 -9.16
CA LEU A 103 -5.73 7.46 -9.27
C LEU A 103 -6.92 6.82 -9.98
N GLY A 104 -8.10 6.92 -9.36
CA GLY A 104 -9.34 6.31 -9.83
C GLY A 104 -9.39 4.79 -9.75
N ARG A 105 -8.42 4.15 -9.08
CA ARG A 105 -8.40 2.69 -8.84
C ARG A 105 -9.05 2.36 -7.50
N VAL A 106 -9.55 1.13 -7.39
CA VAL A 106 -10.01 0.53 -6.14
C VAL A 106 -9.07 -0.61 -5.78
N LEU A 107 -8.51 -0.58 -4.57
CA LEU A 107 -7.48 -1.51 -4.12
C LEU A 107 -7.89 -2.18 -2.80
N ASP A 108 -7.45 -3.41 -2.55
CA ASP A 108 -7.49 -4.02 -1.22
C ASP A 108 -6.36 -3.51 -0.31
N GLY A 109 -6.37 -3.92 0.96
CA GLY A 109 -5.32 -3.58 1.94
C GLY A 109 -3.90 -4.03 1.58
N LEU A 110 -3.75 -4.94 0.61
CA LEU A 110 -2.45 -5.42 0.09
C LEU A 110 -2.03 -4.66 -1.18
N GLY A 111 -2.83 -3.70 -1.65
CA GLY A 111 -2.58 -2.92 -2.86
C GLY A 111 -2.92 -3.67 -4.16
N ARG A 112 -3.70 -4.76 -4.11
CA ARG A 112 -4.17 -5.49 -5.28
C ARG A 112 -5.43 -4.82 -5.85
N PRO A 113 -5.56 -4.66 -7.18
CA PRO A 113 -6.72 -4.00 -7.76
C PRO A 113 -7.99 -4.86 -7.66
N LEU A 114 -9.09 -4.26 -7.19
CA LEU A 114 -10.42 -4.86 -7.09
C LEU A 114 -11.39 -4.39 -8.19
N ASP A 115 -10.97 -3.41 -8.99
CA ASP A 115 -11.82 -2.73 -9.99
C ASP A 115 -11.92 -3.45 -11.35
N GLY A 116 -11.25 -4.59 -11.53
CA GLY A 116 -11.24 -5.34 -12.79
C GLY A 116 -10.52 -4.65 -13.95
N ARG A 117 -9.83 -3.52 -13.71
CA ARG A 117 -9.15 -2.72 -14.77
C ARG A 117 -7.74 -3.21 -15.10
N GLY A 118 -7.38 -4.42 -14.70
CA GLY A 118 -6.06 -5.01 -14.92
C GLY A 118 -4.98 -4.50 -13.94
N PRO A 119 -3.69 -4.75 -14.21
CA PRO A 119 -2.60 -4.41 -13.28
C PRO A 119 -2.40 -2.90 -13.13
N ILE A 120 -1.77 -2.51 -12.02
CA ILE A 120 -1.39 -1.12 -11.76
C ILE A 120 -0.04 -0.85 -12.42
N VAL A 121 0.02 0.17 -13.28
CA VAL A 121 1.23 0.62 -13.97
C VAL A 121 1.64 2.00 -13.46
N GLN A 122 2.87 2.47 -13.74
CA GLN A 122 3.35 3.79 -13.34
C GLN A 122 3.38 4.04 -11.81
N CYS A 123 3.64 2.99 -11.04
CA CYS A 123 3.85 3.05 -9.60
C CYS A 123 5.24 2.57 -9.24
N ARG A 124 5.76 3.10 -8.12
CA ARG A 124 6.92 2.53 -7.42
C ARG A 124 6.41 1.72 -6.23
N TRP A 125 7.18 0.74 -5.78
CA TRP A 125 6.84 -0.06 -4.61
C TRP A 125 7.45 0.56 -3.36
N SER A 126 6.63 0.85 -2.35
CA SER A 126 7.07 1.39 -1.06
C SER A 126 6.72 0.44 0.07
N GLN A 127 7.53 0.41 1.12
CA GLN A 127 7.18 -0.27 2.37
C GLN A 127 6.03 0.48 3.05
N LEU A 128 5.18 -0.27 3.76
CA LEU A 128 4.07 0.29 4.56
C LEU A 128 4.56 0.98 5.83
N SER A 129 5.55 0.38 6.50
CA SER A 129 6.13 0.95 7.72
C SER A 129 7.12 2.06 7.35
N LEU A 130 6.70 3.31 7.55
CA LEU A 130 7.55 4.49 7.46
C LEU A 130 7.67 5.10 8.86
N ALA A 131 8.86 5.61 9.19
CA ALA A 131 9.05 6.36 10.42
C ALA A 131 8.08 7.55 10.47
N ALA A 132 7.46 7.76 11.63
CA ALA A 132 6.62 8.93 11.84
C ALA A 132 7.46 10.21 11.67
N PRO A 133 6.93 11.26 11.03
CA PRO A 133 7.61 12.56 10.98
C PRO A 133 7.86 13.09 12.40
N ASP A 134 8.99 13.76 12.61
CA ASP A 134 9.34 14.38 13.89
C ASP A 134 8.26 15.41 14.30
N PRO A 135 7.61 15.25 15.47
CA PRO A 135 6.62 16.19 15.97
C PRO A 135 7.09 17.65 16.00
N LEU A 136 8.37 17.91 16.27
CA LEU A 136 8.95 19.25 16.35
C LEU A 136 9.11 19.90 14.98
N THR A 137 9.22 19.09 13.93
CA THR A 137 9.26 19.57 12.54
C THR A 137 7.88 19.82 11.94
N ARG A 138 6.82 19.46 12.67
CA ARG A 138 5.44 19.61 12.19
C ARG A 138 5.05 21.09 12.17
N PRO A 139 4.68 21.66 11.01
CA PRO A 139 4.23 23.04 10.96
C PRO A 139 2.88 23.21 11.68
N PRO A 140 2.63 24.38 12.29
CA PRO A 140 1.33 24.70 12.85
C PRO A 140 0.24 24.71 11.77
N ILE A 141 -0.99 24.42 12.17
CA ILE A 141 -2.15 24.43 11.28
C ILE A 141 -2.64 25.87 11.13
N THR A 142 -2.40 26.46 9.96
CA THR A 142 -2.71 27.88 9.69
C THR A 142 -3.70 28.09 8.56
N ALA A 143 -3.94 27.08 7.73
CA ALA A 143 -4.84 27.17 6.58
C ALA A 143 -6.12 26.36 6.80
N PRO A 144 -7.31 26.91 6.49
CA PRO A 144 -8.55 26.15 6.54
C PRO A 144 -8.57 25.06 5.47
N PHE A 145 -9.19 23.93 5.80
CA PHE A 145 -9.55 22.86 4.89
C PHE A 145 -11.06 22.97 4.62
N VAL A 146 -11.41 23.53 3.46
CA VAL A 146 -12.80 23.72 3.05
C VAL A 146 -13.38 22.38 2.65
N THR A 147 -14.40 21.92 3.39
CA THR A 147 -15.05 20.62 3.20
C THR A 147 -16.19 20.67 2.19
N GLY A 148 -16.75 21.86 1.94
CA GLY A 148 -17.97 22.04 1.14
C GLY A 148 -19.26 21.87 1.95
N ILE A 149 -19.15 21.54 3.24
CA ILE A 149 -20.30 21.37 4.14
C ILE A 149 -20.43 22.63 4.98
N ARG A 150 -21.46 23.43 4.71
CA ARG A 150 -21.68 24.74 5.38
C ARG A 150 -21.63 24.67 6.91
N ALA A 151 -22.22 23.62 7.50
CA ALA A 151 -22.20 23.44 8.94
C ALA A 151 -20.78 23.20 9.48
N ILE A 152 -19.94 22.46 8.74
CA ILE A 152 -18.55 22.22 9.14
C ILE A 152 -17.72 23.48 8.90
N ASP A 153 -17.76 24.03 7.70
CA ASP A 153 -16.95 25.18 7.29
C ASP A 153 -17.32 26.47 8.04
N GLY A 154 -18.56 26.60 8.52
CA GLY A 154 -19.04 27.78 9.23
C GLY A 154 -18.96 27.69 10.75
N LEU A 155 -19.17 26.50 11.34
CA LEU A 155 -19.29 26.35 12.80
C LEU A 155 -18.13 25.58 13.43
N ILE A 156 -17.55 24.60 12.73
CA ILE A 156 -16.51 23.71 13.25
C ILE A 156 -15.37 23.55 12.24
N THR A 157 -14.85 24.69 11.77
CA THR A 157 -13.87 24.75 10.69
C THR A 157 -12.68 23.82 10.95
N VAL A 158 -12.35 23.00 9.96
CA VAL A 158 -11.21 22.09 10.00
C VAL A 158 -10.01 22.74 9.32
N GLY A 159 -8.81 22.55 9.86
CA GLY A 159 -7.57 23.03 9.26
C GLY A 159 -6.80 21.95 8.47
N ARG A 160 -5.99 22.37 7.50
CA ARG A 160 -5.15 21.46 6.69
C ARG A 160 -4.12 20.76 7.59
N GLY A 161 -4.15 19.43 7.59
CA GLY A 161 -3.28 18.61 8.45
C GLY A 161 -3.85 18.36 9.87
N GLN A 162 -5.08 18.79 10.15
CA GLN A 162 -5.80 18.42 11.37
C GLN A 162 -6.32 16.99 11.28
N ARG A 163 -6.32 16.27 12.41
CA ARG A 163 -6.96 14.96 12.54
C ARG A 163 -8.29 15.16 13.25
N VAL A 164 -9.39 14.75 12.63
CA VAL A 164 -10.75 14.95 13.15
C VAL A 164 -11.46 13.59 13.16
N GLY A 165 -12.08 13.27 14.29
CA GLY A 165 -12.92 12.07 14.43
C GLY A 165 -14.34 12.35 13.96
N LEU A 166 -14.92 11.42 13.20
CA LEU A 166 -16.34 11.43 12.84
C LEU A 166 -17.06 10.35 13.64
N PHE A 167 -17.82 10.76 14.65
CA PHE A 167 -18.59 9.85 15.50
C PHE A 167 -20.06 9.86 15.09
N SER A 168 -20.61 8.69 14.79
CA SER A 168 -21.96 8.56 14.24
C SER A 168 -22.52 7.16 14.51
N GLY A 169 -23.81 7.05 14.83
CA GLY A 169 -24.52 5.78 14.89
C GLY A 169 -24.74 5.15 13.51
N SER A 170 -25.26 3.93 13.47
CA SER A 170 -25.69 3.31 12.21
C SER A 170 -26.87 4.09 11.59
N GLY A 171 -26.87 4.27 10.27
CA GLY A 171 -27.98 4.89 9.55
C GLY A 171 -28.09 6.42 9.61
N VAL A 172 -27.24 7.13 10.36
CA VAL A 172 -27.34 8.59 10.52
C VAL A 172 -26.69 9.41 9.38
N GLY A 173 -26.32 8.75 8.28
CA GLY A 173 -25.76 9.43 7.10
C GLY A 173 -24.23 9.61 7.09
N LYS A 174 -23.47 8.84 7.88
CA LYS A 174 -21.98 8.88 7.88
C LYS A 174 -21.39 8.75 6.47
N SER A 175 -21.81 7.73 5.73
CA SER A 175 -21.30 7.46 4.37
C SER A 175 -21.70 8.56 3.39
N THR A 176 -22.92 9.11 3.52
CA THR A 176 -23.37 10.24 2.71
C THR A 176 -22.51 11.46 2.96
N LEU A 177 -22.23 11.79 4.23
CA LEU A 177 -21.38 12.92 4.59
C LEU A 177 -19.95 12.75 4.07
N LEU A 178 -19.34 11.58 4.24
CA LEU A 178 -18.00 11.30 3.71
C LEU A 178 -17.96 11.42 2.18
N GLY A 179 -18.98 10.90 1.48
CA GLY A 179 -19.10 11.04 0.03
C GLY A 179 -19.32 12.48 -0.44
N GLU A 180 -20.05 13.31 0.33
CA GLU A 180 -20.20 14.74 0.06
C GLU A 180 -18.87 15.50 0.25
N ILE A 181 -18.13 15.20 1.33
CA ILE A 181 -16.79 15.76 1.58
C ILE A 181 -15.84 15.34 0.46
N ALA A 182 -15.83 14.06 0.07
CA ALA A 182 -14.95 13.55 -0.99
C ALA A 182 -15.17 14.25 -2.33
N ARG A 183 -16.42 14.65 -2.64
CA ARG A 183 -16.78 15.36 -3.88
C ARG A 183 -16.47 16.85 -3.84
N HIS A 184 -16.68 17.50 -2.70
CA HIS A 184 -16.68 18.97 -2.62
C HIS A 184 -15.46 19.58 -1.91
N ALA A 185 -14.68 18.79 -1.16
CA ALA A 185 -13.54 19.31 -0.43
C ALA A 185 -12.46 19.86 -1.36
N ASP A 186 -11.81 20.96 -0.95
CA ASP A 186 -10.64 21.51 -1.62
C ASP A 186 -9.38 20.70 -1.26
N SER A 187 -9.31 19.49 -1.80
CA SER A 187 -8.16 18.59 -1.72
C SER A 187 -7.53 18.38 -3.10
N ASP A 188 -6.26 17.97 -3.14
CA ASP A 188 -5.64 17.49 -4.38
C ASP A 188 -6.01 16.01 -4.66
N LEU A 189 -6.30 15.27 -3.60
CA LEU A 189 -6.59 13.84 -3.61
C LEU A 189 -7.45 13.46 -2.39
N THR A 190 -8.39 12.55 -2.58
CA THR A 190 -9.15 11.91 -1.50
C THR A 190 -8.91 10.40 -1.52
N ILE A 191 -8.61 9.82 -0.36
CA ILE A 191 -8.52 8.37 -0.15
C ILE A 191 -9.65 7.99 0.80
N GLU A 192 -10.57 7.14 0.34
CA GLU A 192 -11.73 6.71 1.11
C GLU A 192 -11.66 5.21 1.38
N PRO A 193 -11.69 4.76 2.66
CA PRO A 193 -11.93 3.36 2.96
C PRO A 193 -13.38 3.02 2.65
N THR A 194 -13.58 1.98 1.84
CA THR A 194 -14.91 1.40 1.61
C THR A 194 -15.34 0.63 2.85
N SER A 195 -16.63 0.62 3.14
CA SER A 195 -17.23 -0.15 4.24
C SER A 195 -17.27 -1.66 4.00
N ASP A 196 -16.69 -2.15 2.90
CA ASP A 196 -16.77 -3.55 2.51
C ASP A 196 -15.79 -4.42 3.31
N GLU A 197 -16.10 -5.72 3.45
CA GLU A 197 -15.32 -6.72 4.20
C GLU A 197 -13.86 -6.87 3.75
N LYS A 198 -13.48 -6.26 2.62
CA LYS A 198 -12.14 -6.38 2.00
C LYS A 198 -11.18 -5.26 2.39
N GLU A 199 -11.57 -4.39 3.32
CA GLU A 199 -10.78 -3.23 3.75
C GLU A 199 -10.23 -2.44 2.54
N SER A 200 -11.08 -2.26 1.53
CA SER A 200 -10.66 -1.64 0.28
C SER A 200 -10.62 -0.13 0.37
N PHE A 201 -9.77 0.47 -0.45
CA PHE A 201 -9.61 1.92 -0.57
C PHE A 201 -9.90 2.35 -1.99
N VAL A 202 -10.61 3.47 -2.12
CA VAL A 202 -10.80 4.17 -3.40
C VAL A 202 -9.97 5.44 -3.38
N MET A 203 -9.18 5.63 -4.44
CA MET A 203 -8.36 6.83 -4.60
C MET A 203 -9.02 7.75 -5.61
N LEU A 204 -9.70 8.78 -5.14
CA LEU A 204 -10.48 9.69 -5.98
C LEU A 204 -9.68 10.97 -6.28
N PRO A 205 -9.55 11.36 -7.57
CA PRO A 205 -9.11 12.71 -7.89
C PRO A 205 -10.19 13.69 -7.43
N SER A 206 -9.78 14.86 -6.90
CA SER A 206 -10.75 15.88 -6.50
C SER A 206 -11.46 16.48 -7.71
N ALA A 207 -12.63 17.08 -7.51
CA ALA A 207 -13.34 17.81 -8.58
C ALA A 207 -12.50 18.98 -9.15
N GLY A 208 -11.55 19.52 -8.37
CA GLY A 208 -10.58 20.53 -8.79
C GLY A 208 -9.34 19.97 -9.51
N PHE A 209 -9.17 18.64 -9.58
CA PHE A 209 -8.02 17.98 -10.20
C PHE A 209 -7.86 18.33 -11.68
N ALA A 210 -8.97 18.49 -12.41
CA ALA A 210 -8.95 18.93 -13.81
C ALA A 210 -8.47 20.38 -14.02
N ARG A 211 -8.34 21.19 -12.95
CA ARG A 211 -7.93 22.61 -13.01
C ARG A 211 -6.51 22.89 -12.51
N ARG A 212 -5.81 21.93 -11.90
CA ARG A 212 -4.53 22.19 -11.22
C ARG A 212 -3.45 21.22 -11.70
N ASP A 213 -2.68 21.65 -12.70
CA ASP A 213 -1.43 21.01 -13.17
C ASP A 213 -0.27 21.11 -12.15
N LYS A 214 -0.55 21.04 -10.85
CA LYS A 214 0.46 21.24 -9.80
C LYS A 214 1.48 20.11 -9.71
N TRP A 215 1.14 18.91 -10.19
CA TRP A 215 2.05 17.78 -10.08
C TRP A 215 3.04 17.67 -11.25
N ALA A 216 2.87 18.42 -12.34
CA ALA A 216 3.84 18.44 -13.45
C ALA A 216 5.18 19.11 -13.05
N LEU A 217 5.20 19.87 -11.95
CA LEU A 217 6.34 20.68 -11.51
C LEU A 217 7.12 20.09 -10.32
N MET A 218 6.77 18.90 -9.83
CA MET A 218 7.52 18.24 -8.75
C MET A 218 8.61 17.35 -9.37
N PRO A 219 9.91 17.71 -9.27
CA PRO A 219 10.97 16.88 -9.82
C PRO A 219 10.95 15.50 -9.17
N HIS A 220 11.24 14.47 -9.96
CA HIS A 220 11.26 13.05 -9.55
C HIS A 220 12.20 12.74 -8.37
N SER A 221 12.98 13.72 -7.88
CA SER A 221 13.99 13.61 -6.83
C SER A 221 13.52 13.95 -5.41
N THR A 222 12.35 14.58 -5.21
CA THR A 222 11.96 15.10 -3.87
C THR A 222 11.28 14.09 -2.94
N LEU A 223 11.02 12.87 -3.41
CA LEU A 223 10.41 11.81 -2.59
C LEU A 223 11.43 10.78 -2.05
N GLY A 224 12.73 11.08 -2.10
CA GLY A 224 13.80 10.16 -1.70
C GLY A 224 15.09 10.79 -1.19
N ARG A 225 15.11 12.09 -0.85
CA ARG A 225 16.28 12.76 -0.29
C ARG A 225 15.97 13.41 1.06
N SER A 226 15.80 12.60 2.10
CA SER A 226 15.96 13.05 3.49
C SER A 226 16.46 11.92 4.41
N ALA A 227 17.29 11.00 3.89
CA ALA A 227 17.93 9.94 4.68
C ALA A 227 19.39 9.69 4.27
N SER A 228 20.06 10.72 3.75
CA SER A 228 21.52 10.70 3.56
C SER A 228 21.99 12.14 3.58
N LEU A 229 22.43 12.58 4.77
CA LEU A 229 23.48 13.57 5.02
C LEU A 229 23.61 13.73 6.54
N ALA A 230 24.78 13.29 7.03
CA ALA A 230 25.36 13.43 8.38
C ALA A 230 24.63 12.78 9.56
#